data_AF-A0A0N0DH79-F1
#
_entry.id   AF-A0A0N0DH79-F1
#
_cell.length_a   1.000
_cell.length_b   1.000
_cell.length_c   1.000
_cell.angle_alpha   90.00
_cell.angle_beta   90.00
_cell.angle_gamma   90.00
#
_symmetry.space_group_name_H-M   'P 1'
#
loop_
_entity.id
_entity.type
_entity.pdbx_description
1 polymer ?
#
loop_
_entity_poly.entity_id
_entity_poly.type
_entity_poly.pdbx_seq_one_letter_code
_entity_poly.pdbx_strand_id
1 'polypeptide(L)'
;MPSLTNTFVALASLLAISSAAPTILPRASECPSTGKARLQPSALYNIFPSAPNVAKKASGFHVETYNNASQVEQLLVFNDVPANAKDCSIGWAQGERPERIFVVKGGDALTEVKQLSGFPDAKSVTYETAKEFDTADKTAGAADFTNWDDLPAQSHIIGAIDCKSSIYLKAALRNPDGNTKVFLEQNSKNGLYIEYSC
;
A
#
# COMPACT_ATOMS: atom_id res chain seq x y z
N MET A 1 -51.13 62.53 -28.53
CA MET A 1 -49.86 62.97 -27.91
C MET A 1 -49.82 62.42 -26.48
N PRO A 2 -48.63 62.04 -25.97
CA PRO A 2 -48.27 60.77 -25.31
C PRO A 2 -48.74 60.72 -23.83
N SER A 3 -48.62 59.67 -23.01
CA SER A 3 -47.47 58.82 -22.73
C SER A 3 -47.76 57.87 -21.54
N LEU A 4 -47.24 56.64 -21.58
CA LEU A 4 -46.53 55.85 -20.53
C LEU A 4 -47.13 55.79 -19.09
N THR A 5 -47.20 54.66 -18.38
CA THR A 5 -46.16 53.63 -18.23
C THR A 5 -46.71 52.37 -17.56
N ASN A 6 -46.26 51.21 -18.03
CA ASN A 6 -46.39 49.87 -17.44
C ASN A 6 -45.60 49.71 -16.14
N THR A 7 -45.97 48.71 -15.31
CA THR A 7 -45.03 47.66 -14.87
C THR A 7 -45.79 46.54 -14.15
N PHE A 8 -45.98 45.40 -14.83
CA PHE A 8 -46.35 44.13 -14.21
C PHE A 8 -45.08 43.36 -13.86
N VAL A 9 -45.01 42.88 -12.62
CA VAL A 9 -43.93 42.06 -12.07
C VAL A 9 -44.01 40.65 -12.68
N ALA A 10 -42.96 40.21 -13.37
CA ALA A 10 -42.83 38.84 -13.85
C ALA A 10 -41.94 38.03 -12.90
N LEU A 11 -42.51 36.96 -12.32
CA LEU A 11 -41.82 35.94 -11.53
C LEU A 11 -40.79 35.20 -12.41
N ALA A 12 -39.53 35.21 -11.98
CA ALA A 12 -38.50 34.35 -12.55
C ALA A 12 -38.45 33.01 -11.79
N SER A 13 -38.92 31.95 -12.45
CA SER A 13 -38.78 30.56 -11.97
C SER A 13 -37.36 30.06 -12.24
N LEU A 14 -36.55 29.95 -11.18
CA LEU A 14 -35.24 29.31 -11.20
C LEU A 14 -35.40 27.78 -11.20
N LEU A 15 -35.23 27.15 -12.37
CA LEU A 15 -35.01 25.70 -12.45
C LEU A 15 -33.55 25.42 -12.12
N ALA A 16 -33.30 24.90 -10.91
CA ALA A 16 -31.99 24.37 -10.54
C ALA A 16 -31.79 23.01 -11.23
N ILE A 17 -30.95 22.99 -12.26
CA ILE A 17 -30.48 21.74 -12.88
C ILE A 17 -29.43 21.16 -11.94
N SER A 18 -29.82 20.18 -11.13
CA SER A 18 -28.88 19.39 -10.31
C SER A 18 -28.08 18.47 -11.24
N SER A 19 -26.90 18.93 -11.66
CA SER A 19 -25.89 18.06 -12.26
C SER A 19 -25.23 17.25 -11.16
N ALA A 20 -25.79 16.08 -10.85
CA ALA A 20 -25.09 15.06 -10.09
C ALA A 20 -23.87 14.62 -10.91
N ALA A 21 -22.69 15.13 -10.54
CA ALA A 21 -21.44 14.64 -11.09
C ALA A 21 -21.35 13.13 -10.78
N PRO A 22 -21.11 12.25 -11.77
CA PRO A 22 -20.93 10.84 -11.50
C PRO A 22 -19.74 10.69 -10.57
N THR A 23 -19.99 10.13 -9.39
CA THR A 23 -18.92 9.75 -8.48
C THR A 23 -18.19 8.59 -9.14
N ILE A 24 -17.04 8.87 -9.74
CA ILE A 24 -16.13 7.82 -10.25
C ILE A 24 -15.60 7.11 -9.00
N LEU A 25 -16.28 6.04 -8.59
CA LEU A 25 -15.71 5.11 -7.62
C LEU A 25 -14.44 4.51 -8.25
N PRO A 26 -13.33 4.38 -7.49
CA PRO A 26 -12.16 3.64 -7.96
C PRO A 26 -12.65 2.27 -8.44
N ARG A 27 -12.34 1.93 -9.69
CA ARG A 27 -12.73 0.64 -10.25
C ARG A 27 -11.82 -0.40 -9.61
N ALA A 28 -12.41 -1.33 -8.85
CA ALA A 28 -11.73 -2.51 -8.38
C ALA A 28 -10.95 -3.17 -9.55
N SER A 29 -9.73 -3.64 -9.32
CA SER A 29 -8.98 -4.33 -10.36
C SER A 29 -9.76 -5.54 -10.86
N GLU A 30 -9.79 -5.72 -12.19
CA GLU A 30 -10.62 -6.75 -12.81
C GLU A 30 -10.02 -8.14 -12.59
N CYS A 31 -10.86 -9.11 -12.25
CA CYS A 31 -10.42 -10.50 -12.18
C CYS A 31 -9.91 -10.98 -13.53
N PRO A 32 -8.71 -11.57 -13.61
CA PRO A 32 -8.24 -12.18 -14.84
C PRO A 32 -9.16 -13.36 -15.22
N SER A 33 -9.47 -13.51 -16.50
CA SER A 33 -10.27 -14.64 -16.99
C SER A 33 -9.52 -15.98 -16.95
N THR A 34 -8.18 -15.93 -16.98
CA THR A 34 -7.29 -17.08 -16.79
C THR A 34 -6.00 -16.64 -16.10
N GLY A 35 -5.37 -17.56 -15.36
CA GLY A 35 -4.06 -17.34 -14.74
C GLY A 35 -4.10 -16.42 -13.52
N LYS A 36 -2.99 -15.72 -13.28
CA LYS A 36 -2.80 -14.85 -12.13
C LYS A 36 -2.59 -13.40 -12.57
N ALA A 37 -3.07 -12.47 -11.76
CA ALA A 37 -2.84 -11.05 -11.90
C ALA A 37 -2.02 -10.50 -10.72
N ARG A 38 -1.42 -9.33 -10.91
CA ARG A 38 -0.68 -8.61 -9.87
C ARG A 38 -1.30 -7.23 -9.61
N LEU A 39 -1.32 -6.85 -8.35
CA LEU A 39 -1.77 -5.56 -7.86
C LEU A 39 -0.65 -4.91 -7.03
N GLN A 40 -0.37 -3.64 -7.30
CA GLN A 40 0.62 -2.86 -6.55
C GLN A 40 -0.02 -2.21 -5.31
N PRO A 41 0.77 -1.85 -4.28
CA PRO A 41 0.24 -1.14 -3.13
C PRO A 41 -0.28 0.24 -3.58
N SER A 42 -1.47 0.60 -3.09
CA SER A 42 -2.05 1.92 -3.25
C SER A 42 -1.38 2.98 -2.35
N ALA A 43 -0.79 2.55 -1.23
CA ALA A 43 0.01 3.41 -0.36
C ALA A 43 1.02 2.60 0.46
N LEU A 44 2.14 3.25 0.78
CA LEU A 44 3.19 2.77 1.66
C LEU A 44 3.44 3.84 2.73
N TYR A 45 3.51 3.43 4.00
CA TYR A 45 3.77 4.33 5.12
C TYR A 45 4.92 3.80 5.96
N ASN A 46 5.99 4.58 6.06
CA ASN A 46 7.03 4.37 7.06
C ASN A 46 6.47 4.81 8.42
N ILE A 47 6.53 3.91 9.38
CA ILE A 47 6.16 4.13 10.78
C ILE A 47 7.39 3.89 11.66
N PHE A 48 7.46 4.61 12.77
CA PHE A 48 8.68 4.73 13.57
C PHE A 48 8.41 4.27 15.01
N PRO A 49 8.90 3.10 15.44
CA PRO A 49 8.69 2.61 16.81
C PRO A 49 9.18 3.60 17.88
N SER A 50 10.31 4.28 17.64
CA SER A 50 10.90 5.28 18.54
C SER A 50 10.18 6.64 18.52
N ALA A 51 9.33 6.89 17.52
CA ALA A 51 8.50 8.09 17.39
C ALA A 51 7.07 7.66 17.03
N PRO A 52 6.33 7.04 17.96
CA PRO A 52 5.18 6.19 17.62
C PRO A 52 3.97 6.94 17.04
N ASN A 53 3.94 8.26 17.17
CA ASN A 53 2.90 9.15 16.65
C ASN A 53 3.28 9.78 15.30
N VAL A 54 4.38 9.34 14.68
CA VAL A 54 4.85 9.85 13.39
C VAL A 54 4.70 8.76 12.33
N ALA A 55 4.25 9.16 11.14
CA ALA A 55 4.35 8.36 9.93
C ALA A 55 4.71 9.24 8.74
N LYS A 56 5.29 8.63 7.71
CA LYS A 56 5.60 9.29 6.44
C LYS A 56 5.20 8.40 5.28
N LYS A 57 4.53 8.97 4.27
CA LYS A 57 4.35 8.26 3.00
C LYS A 57 5.70 7.94 2.39
N ALA A 58 5.81 6.77 1.79
CA ALA A 58 7.02 6.29 1.13
C ALA A 58 6.75 6.04 -0.37
N SER A 59 7.78 6.24 -1.19
CA SER A 59 7.77 5.92 -2.62
C SER A 59 8.22 4.48 -2.92
N GLY A 60 8.61 3.72 -1.89
CA GLY A 60 9.16 2.38 -2.03
C GLY A 60 9.09 1.61 -0.72
N PHE A 61 9.34 0.32 -0.82
CA PHE A 61 9.49 -0.55 0.33
C PHE A 61 10.70 -0.12 1.16
N HIS A 62 10.53 0.05 2.47
CA HIS A 62 11.60 0.51 3.35
C HIS A 62 11.44 -0.06 4.76
N VAL A 63 12.44 -0.82 5.21
CA VAL A 63 12.58 -1.26 6.59
C VAL A 63 14.02 -1.06 7.05
N GLU A 64 14.21 -0.71 8.31
CA GLU A 64 15.53 -0.34 8.83
C GLU A 64 15.66 -0.62 10.32
N THR A 65 16.82 -1.15 10.69
CA THR A 65 17.28 -1.36 12.07
C THR A 65 18.65 -0.72 12.20
N TYR A 66 18.88 -0.02 13.31
CA TYR A 66 20.20 0.51 13.68
C TYR A 66 20.20 0.81 15.17
N ASN A 67 21.39 0.83 15.78
CA ASN A 67 21.56 1.03 17.22
C ASN A 67 20.70 0.07 18.08
N ASN A 68 20.69 -1.22 17.73
CA ASN A 68 19.98 -2.27 18.48
C ASN A 68 18.47 -2.02 18.65
N ALA A 69 17.83 -1.49 17.60
CA ALA A 69 16.42 -1.18 17.59
C ALA A 69 15.83 -1.21 16.17
N SER A 70 14.53 -1.49 16.10
CA SER A 70 13.70 -1.25 14.91
C SER A 70 13.46 0.26 14.75
N GLN A 71 13.83 0.79 13.59
CA GLN A 71 13.89 2.23 13.34
C GLN A 71 12.86 2.65 12.31
N VAL A 72 12.70 1.83 11.27
CA VAL A 72 11.63 1.97 10.30
C VAL A 72 10.97 0.61 10.10
N GLU A 73 9.68 0.58 10.40
CA GLU A 73 8.76 -0.46 9.95
C GLU A 73 7.83 0.14 8.90
N GLN A 74 7.16 -0.70 8.13
CA GLN A 74 6.32 -0.22 7.05
C GLN A 74 4.93 -0.82 7.08
N LEU A 75 3.93 0.04 6.85
CA LEU A 75 2.57 -0.36 6.57
C LEU A 75 2.32 -0.31 5.06
N LEU A 76 1.69 -1.35 4.55
CA LEU A 76 1.33 -1.50 3.15
C LEU A 76 -0.17 -1.57 3.00
N VAL A 77 -0.69 -0.81 2.04
CA VAL A 77 -2.11 -0.73 1.77
C VAL A 77 -2.39 -1.14 0.34
N PHE A 78 -3.10 -2.25 0.17
CA PHE A 78 -3.65 -2.68 -1.11
C PHE A 78 -5.15 -2.48 -1.05
N ASN A 79 -5.68 -1.77 -2.03
CA ASN A 79 -7.11 -1.61 -2.24
C ASN A 79 -7.47 -2.21 -3.59
N ASP A 80 -8.76 -2.34 -3.86
CA ASP A 80 -9.23 -2.71 -5.20
C ASP A 80 -8.83 -4.13 -5.62
N VAL A 81 -8.55 -5.03 -4.67
CA VAL A 81 -8.48 -6.48 -4.97
C VAL A 81 -9.89 -6.95 -5.37
N PRO A 82 -10.07 -7.67 -6.48
CA PRO A 82 -11.41 -8.08 -6.90
C PRO A 82 -12.10 -8.94 -5.83
N ALA A 83 -13.39 -8.70 -5.63
CA ALA A 83 -14.16 -9.34 -4.56
C ALA A 83 -14.23 -10.88 -4.68
N ASN A 84 -14.09 -11.41 -5.90
CA ASN A 84 -14.06 -12.84 -6.19
C ASN A 84 -12.64 -13.40 -6.37
N ALA A 85 -11.60 -12.64 -6.01
CA ALA A 85 -10.23 -13.12 -5.99
C ALA A 85 -10.10 -14.30 -5.01
N LYS A 86 -9.33 -15.28 -5.46
CA LYS A 86 -8.92 -16.49 -4.75
C LYS A 86 -7.39 -16.56 -4.77
N ASP A 87 -6.83 -17.27 -3.80
CA ASP A 87 -5.40 -17.58 -3.75
C ASP A 87 -4.48 -16.33 -3.77
N CYS A 88 -4.72 -15.41 -2.83
CA CYS A 88 -3.91 -14.20 -2.69
C CYS A 88 -2.57 -14.52 -2.03
N SER A 89 -1.49 -13.98 -2.59
CA SER A 89 -0.14 -14.07 -2.06
C SER A 89 0.55 -12.73 -2.12
N ILE A 90 1.32 -12.39 -1.10
CA ILE A 90 2.22 -11.23 -1.13
C ILE A 90 3.54 -11.66 -1.75
N GLY A 91 4.05 -10.85 -2.66
CA GLY A 91 5.34 -11.05 -3.30
C GLY A 91 6.08 -9.74 -3.51
N TRP A 92 7.28 -9.87 -4.05
CA TRP A 92 8.13 -8.75 -4.41
C TRP A 92 8.87 -9.02 -5.71
N ALA A 93 9.17 -7.96 -6.45
CA ALA A 93 9.93 -8.06 -7.69
C ALA A 93 11.04 -7.01 -7.71
N GLN A 94 12.15 -7.38 -8.34
CA GLN A 94 13.16 -6.46 -8.81
C GLN A 94 13.28 -6.55 -10.33
N GLY A 95 13.28 -5.40 -10.99
CA GLY A 95 13.60 -5.25 -12.40
C GLY A 95 15.10 -5.32 -12.64
N GLU A 96 15.53 -4.94 -13.84
CA GLU A 96 16.94 -4.91 -14.20
C GLU A 96 17.70 -3.86 -13.38
N ARG A 97 18.98 -4.12 -13.09
CA ARG A 97 19.81 -3.26 -12.23
C ARG A 97 19.84 -1.78 -12.66
N PRO A 98 19.94 -1.43 -13.96
CA PRO A 98 19.92 -0.03 -14.39
C PRO A 98 18.56 0.67 -14.21
N GLU A 99 17.49 -0.07 -13.98
CA GLU A 99 16.10 0.43 -13.95
C GLU A 99 15.49 0.39 -12.53
N ARG A 100 16.29 0.06 -11.51
CA ARG A 100 15.82 -0.08 -10.13
C ARG A 100 16.66 0.73 -9.16
N ILE A 101 16.02 1.22 -8.11
CA ILE A 101 16.69 1.64 -6.89
C ILE A 101 16.40 0.56 -5.84
N PHE A 102 17.35 -0.34 -5.68
CA PHE A 102 17.33 -1.37 -4.65
C PHE A 102 18.63 -1.30 -3.86
N VAL A 103 18.52 -1.11 -2.55
CA VAL A 103 19.63 -0.98 -1.62
C VAL A 103 19.41 -1.94 -0.47
N VAL A 104 20.36 -2.85 -0.26
CA VAL A 104 20.45 -3.67 0.95
C VAL A 104 21.76 -3.35 1.64
N LYS A 105 21.68 -2.96 2.91
CA LYS A 105 22.86 -2.74 3.76
C LYS A 105 22.73 -3.60 5.01
N GLY A 106 23.84 -4.16 5.48
CA GLY A 106 23.83 -5.13 6.58
C GLY A 106 23.69 -6.57 6.08
N GLY A 107 23.77 -7.53 7.00
CA GLY A 107 23.75 -8.97 6.70
C GLY A 107 22.47 -9.71 7.12
N ASP A 108 21.55 -9.02 7.81
CA ASP A 108 20.38 -9.64 8.45
C ASP A 108 19.08 -9.08 7.87
N ALA A 109 18.91 -9.16 6.55
CA ALA A 109 17.80 -8.54 5.82
C ALA A 109 16.53 -9.40 5.75
N LEU A 110 16.36 -10.32 6.70
CA LEU A 110 15.16 -11.14 6.84
C LEU A 110 14.00 -10.28 7.38
N THR A 111 13.06 -9.99 6.50
CA THR A 111 11.92 -9.12 6.76
C THR A 111 10.66 -9.95 6.94
N GLU A 112 10.03 -9.86 8.10
CA GLU A 112 8.73 -10.46 8.37
C GLU A 112 7.60 -9.58 7.81
N VAL A 113 6.58 -10.22 7.25
CA VAL A 113 5.35 -9.57 6.79
C VAL A 113 4.16 -10.18 7.51
N LYS A 114 3.34 -9.35 8.13
CA LYS A 114 2.10 -9.74 8.83
C LYS A 114 0.89 -9.13 8.16
N GLN A 115 -0.21 -9.89 8.08
CA GLN A 115 -1.48 -9.37 7.64
C GLN A 115 -2.26 -8.80 8.82
N LEU A 116 -2.62 -7.52 8.74
CA LEU A 116 -3.37 -6.83 9.79
C LEU A 116 -4.86 -7.14 9.71
N SER A 117 -5.54 -7.15 10.85
CA SER A 117 -6.98 -7.40 10.93
C SER A 117 -7.83 -6.24 10.38
N GLY A 118 -7.25 -5.04 10.35
CA GLY A 118 -7.82 -3.81 9.80
C GLY A 118 -6.72 -2.76 9.57
N PHE A 119 -7.11 -1.49 9.51
CA PHE A 119 -6.18 -0.39 9.29
C PHE A 119 -6.68 0.90 9.94
N PRO A 120 -5.79 1.75 10.49
CA PRO A 120 -6.18 3.07 10.95
C PRO A 120 -6.71 3.93 9.80
N ASP A 121 -7.54 4.91 10.12
CA ASP A 121 -7.96 5.91 9.14
C ASP A 121 -6.74 6.54 8.47
N ALA A 122 -6.84 6.86 7.17
CA ALA A 122 -5.72 7.37 6.38
C ALA A 122 -5.09 8.66 6.96
N LYS A 123 -5.81 9.39 7.83
CA LYS A 123 -5.35 10.60 8.53
C LYS A 123 -4.68 10.32 9.88
N SER A 124 -4.80 9.12 10.42
CA SER A 124 -4.28 8.72 11.73
C SER A 124 -3.25 7.59 11.66
N VAL A 125 -2.77 7.22 10.46
CA VAL A 125 -1.77 6.17 10.25
C VAL A 125 -0.49 6.51 11.03
N THR A 126 -0.19 5.74 12.07
CA THR A 126 1.05 5.82 12.86
C THR A 126 1.45 4.44 13.36
N TYR A 127 2.62 4.32 14.01
CA TYR A 127 2.99 3.08 14.69
C TYR A 127 2.00 2.74 15.81
N GLU A 128 1.59 3.75 16.58
CA GLU A 128 0.69 3.56 17.72
C GLU A 128 -0.69 3.06 17.30
N THR A 129 -1.31 3.71 16.31
CA THR A 129 -2.67 3.34 15.86
C THR A 129 -2.70 2.00 15.11
N ALA A 130 -1.59 1.62 14.46
CA ALA A 130 -1.50 0.33 13.78
C ALA A 130 -1.48 -0.87 14.74
N LYS A 131 -1.03 -0.70 15.99
CA LYS A 131 -0.98 -1.78 16.99
C LYS A 131 -2.34 -2.41 17.25
N GLU A 132 -3.41 -1.62 17.19
CA GLU A 132 -4.79 -2.11 17.40
C GLU A 132 -5.19 -3.20 16.39
N PHE A 133 -4.55 -3.21 15.22
CA PHE A 133 -4.82 -4.15 14.13
C PHE A 133 -3.75 -5.23 13.98
N ASP A 134 -2.61 -5.07 14.66
CA ASP A 134 -1.50 -6.04 14.72
C ASP A 134 -1.76 -7.08 15.83
N THR A 135 -2.95 -7.68 15.78
CA THR A 135 -3.49 -8.56 16.83
C THR A 135 -3.56 -10.02 16.40
N ALA A 136 -3.21 -10.34 15.16
CA ALA A 136 -3.24 -11.69 14.63
C ALA A 136 -1.81 -12.25 14.45
N ASP A 137 -1.58 -13.47 14.93
CA ASP A 137 -0.36 -14.26 14.65
C ASP A 137 -0.24 -14.72 13.18
N LYS A 138 -1.08 -14.17 12.29
CA LYS A 138 -1.12 -14.51 10.88
C LYS A 138 0.01 -13.80 10.14
N THR A 139 1.20 -14.36 10.28
CA THR A 139 2.33 -14.03 9.41
C THR A 139 2.00 -14.46 7.98
N ALA A 140 2.20 -13.54 7.04
CA ALA A 140 2.16 -13.84 5.61
C ALA A 140 3.43 -14.58 5.17
N GLY A 141 4.51 -14.50 5.96
CA GLY A 141 5.81 -15.09 5.68
C GLY A 141 6.96 -14.11 5.96
N ALA A 142 8.13 -14.44 5.44
CA ALA A 142 9.29 -13.56 5.49
C ALA A 142 10.03 -13.54 4.15
N ALA A 143 10.48 -12.35 3.75
CA ALA A 143 11.36 -12.14 2.62
C ALA A 143 12.78 -11.97 3.13
N ASP A 144 13.70 -12.83 2.69
CA ASP A 144 15.11 -12.59 2.88
C ASP A 144 15.59 -11.69 1.73
N PHE A 145 16.04 -10.47 2.05
CA PHE A 145 16.62 -9.55 1.07
C PHE A 145 18.15 -9.52 1.09
N THR A 146 18.80 -10.40 1.86
CA THR A 146 20.27 -10.40 2.02
C THR A 146 20.97 -10.65 0.67
N ASN A 147 21.79 -9.70 0.22
CA ASN A 147 22.51 -9.70 -1.07
C ASN A 147 21.63 -9.71 -2.34
N TRP A 148 20.34 -9.39 -2.22
CA TRP A 148 19.43 -9.47 -3.37
C TRP A 148 19.56 -8.30 -4.35
N ASP A 149 20.03 -7.15 -3.88
CA ASP A 149 20.25 -5.95 -4.68
C ASP A 149 21.36 -6.11 -5.73
N ASP A 150 22.20 -7.15 -5.59
CA ASP A 150 23.21 -7.53 -6.57
C ASP A 150 22.74 -8.54 -7.62
N LEU A 151 21.57 -9.16 -7.44
CA LEU A 151 21.10 -10.22 -8.32
C LEU A 151 20.37 -9.70 -9.57
N PRO A 152 20.25 -10.53 -10.63
CA PRO A 152 19.44 -10.22 -11.80
C PRO A 152 17.96 -10.00 -11.47
N ALA A 153 17.23 -9.45 -12.45
CA ALA A 153 15.78 -9.25 -12.35
C ALA A 153 15.05 -10.56 -12.06
N GLN A 154 14.14 -10.53 -11.08
CA GLN A 154 13.36 -11.70 -10.65
C GLN A 154 12.25 -11.29 -9.66
N SER A 155 11.32 -12.20 -9.41
CA SER A 155 10.24 -12.03 -8.43
C SER A 155 10.13 -13.22 -7.51
N HIS A 156 9.72 -12.97 -6.26
CA HIS A 156 9.59 -13.97 -5.21
C HIS A 156 8.28 -13.81 -4.46
N ILE A 157 7.64 -14.94 -4.15
CA ILE A 157 6.48 -14.98 -3.27
C ILE A 157 6.98 -15.09 -1.83
N ILE A 158 6.48 -14.20 -0.98
CA ILE A 158 6.76 -14.21 0.47
C ILE A 158 5.87 -15.25 1.14
N GLY A 159 4.59 -15.27 0.79
CA GLY A 159 3.64 -16.29 1.21
C GLY A 159 2.18 -15.90 1.01
N ALA A 160 1.30 -16.81 1.43
CA ALA A 160 -0.14 -16.70 1.24
C ALA A 160 -0.78 -15.75 2.26
N ILE A 161 -1.85 -15.08 1.85
CA ILE A 161 -2.65 -14.16 2.66
C ILE A 161 -4.14 -14.34 2.38
N ASP A 162 -4.98 -13.84 3.28
CA ASP A 162 -6.42 -13.83 3.02
C ASP A 162 -6.76 -12.80 1.95
N CYS A 163 -7.50 -13.25 0.93
CA CYS A 163 -8.11 -12.37 -0.05
C CYS A 163 -9.18 -11.50 0.61
N LYS A 164 -9.05 -10.18 0.46
CA LYS A 164 -10.02 -9.16 0.85
C LYS A 164 -9.94 -8.02 -0.15
N SER A 165 -11.02 -7.27 -0.34
CA SER A 165 -11.03 -6.08 -1.22
C SER A 165 -9.97 -5.05 -0.82
N SER A 166 -9.72 -4.94 0.48
CA SER A 166 -8.61 -4.18 1.06
C SER A 166 -7.76 -5.11 1.91
N ILE A 167 -6.46 -5.10 1.63
CA ILE A 167 -5.45 -5.89 2.34
C ILE A 167 -4.45 -4.92 2.94
N TYR A 168 -4.21 -5.09 4.24
CA TYR A 168 -3.29 -4.28 5.00
C TYR A 168 -2.20 -5.16 5.57
N LEU A 169 -0.95 -4.80 5.33
CA LEU A 169 0.19 -5.55 5.81
C LEU A 169 1.11 -4.66 6.62
N LYS A 170 1.86 -5.27 7.53
CA LYS A 170 2.97 -4.65 8.25
C LYS A 170 4.24 -5.44 7.95
N ALA A 171 5.33 -4.73 7.66
CA ALA A 171 6.63 -5.30 7.40
C ALA A 171 7.66 -4.74 8.39
N ALA A 172 8.50 -5.62 8.94
CA ALA A 172 9.58 -5.27 9.85
C ALA A 172 10.74 -6.26 9.72
N LEU A 173 11.97 -5.78 9.93
CA LEU A 173 13.14 -6.67 10.05
C LEU A 173 13.01 -7.52 11.31
N ARG A 174 13.30 -8.83 11.21
CA ARG A 174 13.19 -9.74 12.35
C ARG A 174 14.26 -9.50 13.41
N ASN A 175 15.47 -9.14 12.99
CA ASN A 175 16.57 -8.85 13.90
C ASN A 175 16.65 -7.33 14.16
N PRO A 176 16.18 -6.81 15.31
CA PRO A 176 16.31 -5.38 15.64
C PRO A 176 17.77 -4.95 15.83
N ASP A 177 18.69 -5.89 16.04
CA ASP A 177 20.12 -5.63 16.26
C ASP A 177 20.96 -5.77 14.99
N GLY A 178 20.33 -6.11 13.86
CA GLY A 178 21.02 -6.47 12.62
C GLY A 178 21.71 -5.31 11.90
N ASN A 179 21.55 -4.07 12.37
CA ASN A 179 22.06 -2.84 11.73
C ASN A 179 21.84 -2.85 10.20
N THR A 180 20.62 -3.19 9.81
CA THR A 180 20.26 -3.56 8.45
C THR A 180 19.24 -2.58 7.87
N LYS A 181 19.39 -2.26 6.59
CA LYS A 181 18.48 -1.41 5.83
C LYS A 181 18.11 -2.10 4.52
N VAL A 182 16.82 -2.16 4.23
CA VAL A 182 16.30 -2.59 2.94
C VAL A 182 15.48 -1.45 2.37
N PHE A 183 15.84 -0.98 1.18
CA PHE A 183 15.02 -0.05 0.40
C PHE A 183 14.85 -0.57 -1.02
N LEU A 184 13.62 -0.75 -1.47
CA LEU A 184 13.29 -1.13 -2.84
C LEU A 184 12.23 -0.18 -3.39
N GLU A 185 12.55 0.58 -4.41
CA GLU A 185 11.61 1.50 -5.06
C GLU A 185 10.35 0.75 -5.53
N GLN A 186 9.18 1.38 -5.38
CA GLN A 186 7.93 0.87 -5.90
C GLN A 186 7.63 1.50 -7.27
N ASN A 187 7.58 0.68 -8.32
CA ASN A 187 7.17 1.08 -9.67
C ASN A 187 6.65 -0.15 -10.44
N SER A 188 6.26 -0.03 -11.71
CA SER A 188 5.66 -1.15 -12.47
C SER A 188 6.53 -2.41 -12.59
N LYS A 189 7.85 -2.31 -12.34
CA LYS A 189 8.80 -3.43 -12.40
C LYS A 189 9.39 -3.81 -11.04
N ASN A 190 9.22 -2.97 -10.02
CA ASN A 190 9.93 -3.08 -8.73
C ASN A 190 8.98 -2.92 -7.54
N GLY A 191 9.34 -3.51 -6.41
CA GLY A 191 8.64 -3.35 -5.15
C GLY A 191 7.70 -4.51 -4.82
N LEU A 192 6.79 -4.27 -3.87
CA LEU A 192 5.86 -5.28 -3.38
C LEU A 192 4.61 -5.36 -4.26
N TYR A 193 3.97 -6.52 -4.30
CA TYR A 193 2.72 -6.76 -5.02
C TYR A 193 1.87 -7.85 -4.35
N ILE A 194 0.55 -7.78 -4.52
CA ILE A 194 -0.33 -8.94 -4.34
C ILE A 194 -0.46 -9.67 -5.66
N GLU A 195 -0.21 -10.97 -5.66
CA GLU A 195 -0.57 -11.88 -6.74
C GLU A 195 -1.84 -12.63 -6.36
N TYR A 196 -2.80 -12.72 -7.28
CA TYR A 196 -4.08 -13.37 -7.05
C TYR A 196 -4.60 -14.04 -8.32
N SER A 197 -5.51 -15.01 -8.17
CA SER A 197 -6.28 -15.63 -9.26
C SER A 197 -7.78 -15.53 -8.97
N CYS A 198 -8.61 -15.94 -9.92
CA CYS A 198 -10.06 -16.07 -9.76
C CYS A 198 -10.47 -17.42 -10.38
#